data_AF-A0A9N7G8L4-F1
#
_entry.id   AF-A0A9N7G8L4-F1
#
_cell.length_a   1.000
_cell.length_b   1.000
_cell.length_c   1.000
_cell.angle_alpha   90.00
_cell.angle_beta   90.00
_cell.angle_gamma   90.00
#
_symmetry.space_group_name_H-M   'P 1'
#
loop_
_entity.id
_entity.type
_entity.pdbx_description
1 polymer ?
#
loop_
_entity_poly.entity_id
_entity_poly.type
_entity_poly.pdbx_seq_one_letter_code
_entity_poly.pdbx_strand_id
1 'polypeptide(L)'
;MGIVGLSNISLFNDYLKLKFALIFIFNLCWIIPVLWSSINLIKNSKIKILEFNIKGIKGKFNEIDQKDETIFDKEIKQIIYLLYSSNTDYVVFDDLDRYKSIEIFEKLKQLNYLLNNYYKTKNKDKVVKFIYMVSDDLFDNESRTKFFDFIITIIPIKTSKTFVRKWLEAIDIDIDSEYIENILNIITNTRIFLNAINDYLIYKKLVMRRFQLKNSDKLNLFNIVLVKNLLPDEFQHLQNNRGIIYELLTKDKEDYCKWAIDSLKLKIKEIDELIMQTSYLFSGIGYKHEFIVRELTNILSINDDLDSEEINLGLSREQVKKTPFEEKDQTKVRVLTRMYENRKMKARVKYAASGGIGYGILEQEFTYSEFFEKFVTNKLKIRLATVRRNGYKEIDKLKSIKKDLVDSLYFCKELSINKLLKIIDWDNSNNQLAQKWFEELKRKDKTKNINNFFLIKSIFNLNLINEDYKKYINYID
;
A
#
# COMPACT_ATOMS: atom_id res chain seq x y z
N MET A 1 -36.23 -75.97 96.09
CA MET A 1 -36.24 -75.20 94.82
C MET A 1 -35.08 -74.19 94.70
N GLY A 2 -33.91 -74.40 95.35
CA GLY A 2 -32.88 -73.34 95.45
C GLY A 2 -31.60 -73.51 94.61
N ILE A 3 -31.25 -74.73 94.17
CA ILE A 3 -29.95 -74.98 93.50
C ILE A 3 -30.11 -75.13 91.97
N VAL A 4 -31.27 -75.56 91.49
CA VAL A 4 -31.54 -75.76 90.05
C VAL A 4 -31.75 -74.43 89.29
N GLY A 5 -32.11 -73.35 90.00
CA GLY A 5 -32.34 -72.03 89.39
C GLY A 5 -31.06 -71.25 89.05
N LEU A 6 -30.01 -71.37 89.88
CA LEU A 6 -28.74 -70.65 89.69
C LEU A 6 -27.89 -71.24 88.56
N SER A 7 -27.88 -72.57 88.39
CA SER A 7 -27.18 -73.23 87.27
C SER A 7 -27.81 -72.91 85.91
N ASN A 8 -29.13 -72.75 85.85
CA ASN A 8 -29.82 -72.37 84.62
C ASN A 8 -29.55 -70.92 84.22
N ILE A 9 -29.32 -70.01 85.17
CA ILE A 9 -29.00 -68.60 84.90
C ILE A 9 -27.56 -68.45 84.38
N SER A 10 -26.60 -69.20 84.92
CA SER A 10 -25.22 -69.18 84.40
C SER A 10 -25.14 -69.80 83.01
N LEU A 11 -25.78 -70.95 82.79
CA LEU A 11 -25.86 -71.61 81.48
C LEU A 11 -26.58 -70.74 80.44
N PHE A 12 -27.62 -70.00 80.83
CA PHE A 12 -28.32 -69.09 79.94
C PHE A 12 -27.46 -67.87 79.54
N ASN A 13 -26.68 -67.33 80.49
CA ASN A 13 -25.79 -66.22 80.21
C ASN A 13 -24.60 -66.63 79.32
N ASP A 14 -24.07 -67.84 79.53
CA ASP A 14 -23.03 -68.42 78.68
C ASP A 14 -23.57 -68.74 77.28
N TYR A 15 -24.81 -69.23 77.17
CA TYR A 15 -25.50 -69.41 75.89
C TYR A 15 -25.67 -68.09 75.14
N LEU A 16 -26.08 -67.01 75.82
CA LEU A 16 -26.21 -65.69 75.19
C LEU A 16 -24.87 -65.14 74.71
N LYS A 17 -23.81 -65.23 75.52
CA LYS A 17 -22.45 -64.82 75.11
C LYS A 17 -21.97 -65.60 73.89
N LEU A 18 -22.18 -66.91 73.87
CA LEU A 18 -21.77 -67.78 72.77
C LEU A 18 -22.58 -67.49 71.49
N LYS A 19 -23.89 -67.20 71.64
CA LYS A 19 -24.76 -66.76 70.53
C LYS A 19 -24.31 -65.42 69.95
N PHE A 20 -23.99 -64.43 70.78
CA PHE A 20 -23.49 -63.12 70.31
C PHE A 20 -22.12 -63.25 69.64
N ALA A 21 -21.22 -64.08 70.18
CA ALA A 21 -19.92 -64.33 69.58
C ALA A 21 -20.06 -64.99 68.19
N LEU A 22 -20.95 -65.98 68.05
CA LEU A 22 -21.22 -66.63 66.76
C LEU A 22 -21.84 -65.66 65.73
N ILE A 23 -22.77 -64.80 66.14
CA ILE A 23 -23.35 -63.77 65.27
C ILE A 23 -22.27 -62.77 64.83
N PHE A 24 -21.39 -62.37 65.73
CA PHE A 24 -20.30 -61.43 65.42
C PHE A 24 -19.31 -62.02 64.42
N ILE A 25 -18.88 -63.28 64.64
CA ILE A 25 -17.99 -64.00 63.73
C ILE A 25 -18.65 -64.19 62.36
N PHE A 26 -19.94 -64.55 62.34
CA PHE A 26 -20.69 -64.69 61.10
C PHE A 26 -20.71 -63.38 60.30
N ASN A 27 -20.99 -62.23 60.94
CA ASN A 27 -20.97 -60.93 60.26
C ASN A 27 -19.56 -60.54 59.74
N LEU A 28 -18.51 -60.83 60.49
CA LEU A 28 -17.11 -60.59 60.07
C LEU A 28 -16.75 -61.39 58.80
N CYS A 29 -17.21 -62.64 58.70
CA CYS A 29 -17.03 -63.48 57.52
C CYS A 29 -17.67 -62.92 56.24
N TRP A 30 -18.67 -62.03 56.34
CA TRP A 30 -19.27 -61.37 55.17
C TRP A 30 -18.67 -60.00 54.89
N ILE A 31 -18.32 -59.25 55.93
CA ILE A 31 -17.75 -57.89 55.77
C ILE A 31 -16.37 -57.93 55.12
N ILE A 32 -15.50 -58.86 55.53
CA ILE A 32 -14.12 -58.92 55.02
C ILE A 32 -14.08 -59.23 53.50
N PRO A 33 -14.81 -60.23 52.97
CA PRO A 33 -14.85 -60.49 51.53
C PRO A 33 -15.51 -59.37 50.73
N VAL A 34 -16.55 -58.74 51.27
CA VAL A 34 -17.22 -57.61 50.61
C VAL A 34 -16.27 -56.42 50.50
N LEU A 35 -15.56 -56.06 51.58
CA LEU A 35 -14.56 -54.99 51.55
C LEU A 35 -13.39 -55.33 50.61
N TRP A 36 -12.89 -56.56 50.65
CA TRP A 36 -11.82 -57.00 49.75
C TRP A 36 -12.26 -56.97 48.28
N SER A 37 -13.47 -57.45 47.97
CA SER A 37 -14.08 -57.37 46.65
C SER A 37 -14.31 -55.91 46.22
N SER A 38 -14.74 -55.04 47.12
CA SER A 38 -14.92 -53.60 46.86
C SER A 38 -13.59 -52.91 46.52
N ILE A 39 -12.52 -53.21 47.26
CA ILE A 39 -11.18 -52.68 47.01
C ILE A 39 -10.62 -53.23 45.71
N ASN A 40 -10.85 -54.52 45.42
CA ASN A 40 -10.40 -55.15 44.19
C ASN A 40 -11.19 -54.64 42.98
N LEU A 41 -12.49 -54.33 43.14
CA LEU A 41 -13.28 -53.60 42.15
C LEU A 41 -12.71 -52.20 41.95
N ILE A 42 -12.40 -51.41 42.98
CA ILE A 42 -11.79 -50.08 42.80
C ILE A 42 -10.41 -50.17 42.12
N LYS A 43 -9.61 -51.21 42.41
CA LYS A 43 -8.29 -51.40 41.80
C LYS A 43 -8.33 -51.97 40.37
N ASN A 44 -9.29 -52.83 40.04
CA ASN A 44 -9.38 -53.50 38.73
C ASN A 44 -10.49 -52.97 37.82
N SER A 45 -11.39 -52.13 38.31
CA SER A 45 -12.48 -51.61 37.49
C SER A 45 -12.00 -50.41 36.68
N LYS A 46 -12.04 -50.59 35.36
CA LYS A 46 -12.16 -49.50 34.40
C LYS A 46 -13.53 -48.82 34.57
N ILE A 47 -13.86 -48.26 35.74
CA ILE A 47 -15.08 -47.46 35.89
C ILE A 47 -14.86 -46.16 35.11
N LYS A 48 -15.35 -46.13 33.87
CA LYS A 48 -15.58 -44.89 33.13
C LYS A 48 -16.80 -44.21 33.72
N ILE A 49 -16.60 -43.10 34.42
CA ILE A 49 -17.68 -42.16 34.75
C ILE A 49 -18.03 -41.45 33.44
N LEU A 50 -19.07 -41.92 32.77
CA LEU A 50 -19.39 -41.48 31.41
C LEU A 50 -19.94 -40.05 31.37
N GLU A 51 -20.69 -39.62 32.39
CA GLU A 51 -21.22 -38.25 32.48
C GLU A 51 -21.44 -37.85 33.94
N PHE A 52 -21.13 -36.60 34.28
CA PHE A 52 -21.63 -35.94 35.49
C PHE A 52 -22.34 -34.64 35.10
N ASN A 53 -23.47 -34.37 35.73
CA ASN A 53 -24.24 -33.15 35.54
C ASN A 53 -24.31 -32.41 36.88
N ILE A 54 -23.44 -31.40 37.03
CA ILE A 54 -23.48 -30.49 38.18
C ILE A 54 -23.76 -29.10 37.62
N LYS A 55 -24.90 -28.53 38.04
CA LYS A 55 -25.39 -27.15 37.80
C LYS A 55 -24.54 -26.32 36.82
N GLY A 56 -24.70 -26.60 35.52
CA GLY A 56 -24.18 -25.76 34.43
C GLY A 56 -23.00 -26.31 33.63
N ILE A 57 -22.39 -27.44 34.03
CA ILE A 57 -21.28 -28.06 33.26
C ILE A 57 -21.62 -29.51 32.95
N LYS A 58 -21.72 -29.83 31.65
CA LYS A 58 -21.81 -31.21 31.14
C LYS A 58 -20.44 -31.61 30.57
N GLY A 59 -19.80 -32.61 31.15
CA GLY A 59 -18.54 -33.18 30.66
C GLY A 59 -18.67 -34.67 30.37
N LYS A 60 -18.32 -35.09 29.15
CA LYS A 60 -18.13 -36.50 28.77
C LYS A 60 -16.65 -36.85 28.88
N PHE A 61 -16.31 -37.84 29.70
CA PHE A 61 -14.98 -38.46 29.71
C PHE A 61 -14.98 -39.62 28.70
N ASN A 62 -14.91 -39.30 27.40
CA ASN A 62 -14.46 -40.28 26.43
C ASN A 62 -12.95 -40.49 26.62
N GLU A 63 -12.47 -41.70 26.33
CA GLU A 63 -11.06 -42.08 26.42
C GLU A 63 -10.17 -40.96 25.88
N ILE A 64 -9.35 -40.39 26.77
CA ILE A 64 -8.25 -39.53 26.37
C ILE A 64 -7.28 -40.47 25.66
N ASP A 65 -7.38 -40.52 24.34
CA ASP A 65 -6.28 -40.95 23.49
C ASP A 65 -5.07 -40.15 23.95
N GLN A 66 -4.05 -40.83 24.48
CA GLN A 66 -2.77 -40.24 24.90
C GLN A 66 -1.97 -39.61 23.73
N LYS A 67 -2.60 -39.43 22.56
CA LYS A 67 -2.04 -38.81 21.37
C LYS A 67 -2.36 -37.30 21.26
N ASP A 68 -3.31 -36.77 22.03
CA ASP A 68 -3.73 -35.36 21.89
C ASP A 68 -3.12 -34.40 22.92
N GLU A 69 -2.25 -34.88 23.84
CA GLU A 69 -1.49 -33.95 24.70
C GLU A 69 -0.42 -33.23 23.87
N THR A 70 -0.65 -31.93 23.63
CA THR A 70 0.35 -31.07 22.99
C THR A 70 1.62 -31.01 23.84
N ILE A 71 2.78 -30.78 23.20
CA ILE A 71 4.04 -30.55 23.92
C ILE A 71 3.88 -29.43 24.96
N PHE A 72 3.08 -28.41 24.62
CA PHE A 72 2.76 -27.31 25.52
C PHE A 72 2.06 -27.78 26.80
N ASP A 73 1.11 -28.71 26.71
CA ASP A 73 0.38 -29.22 27.87
C ASP A 73 1.28 -30.05 28.80
N LYS A 74 2.25 -30.78 28.24
CA LYS A 74 3.26 -31.54 29.01
C LYS A 74 4.22 -30.63 29.77
N GLU A 75 4.61 -29.53 29.14
CA GLU A 75 5.64 -28.62 29.65
C GLU A 75 5.09 -27.44 30.46
N ILE A 76 3.76 -27.28 30.54
CA ILE A 76 3.13 -26.11 31.17
C ILE A 76 3.58 -25.91 32.62
N LYS A 77 3.79 -27.01 33.38
CA LYS A 77 4.28 -26.96 34.76
C LYS A 77 5.71 -26.43 34.85
N GLN A 78 6.58 -26.84 33.92
CA GLN A 78 7.97 -26.38 33.88
C GLN A 78 8.02 -24.90 33.52
N ILE A 79 7.21 -24.47 32.55
CA ILE A 79 7.11 -23.05 32.15
C ILE A 79 6.61 -22.20 33.33
N ILE A 80 5.56 -22.64 34.04
CA ILE A 80 5.07 -21.96 35.24
C ILE A 80 6.16 -21.85 36.29
N TYR A 81 6.90 -22.94 36.54
CA TYR A 81 7.98 -22.94 37.52
C TYR A 81 9.10 -21.95 37.13
N LEU A 82 9.50 -21.93 35.85
CA LEU A 82 10.51 -21.00 35.33
C LEU A 82 10.06 -19.54 35.49
N LEU A 83 8.83 -19.21 35.07
CA LEU A 83 8.28 -17.87 35.17
C LEU A 83 8.05 -17.43 36.63
N TYR A 84 7.65 -18.37 37.49
CA TYR A 84 7.52 -18.09 38.92
C TYR A 84 8.88 -17.78 39.56
N SER A 85 9.90 -18.58 39.21
CA SER A 85 11.25 -18.49 39.76
C SER A 85 12.01 -17.26 39.23
N SER A 86 11.71 -16.79 38.02
CA SER A 86 12.32 -15.59 37.44
C SER A 86 11.85 -14.29 38.12
N ASN A 87 10.77 -14.34 38.91
CA ASN A 87 10.17 -13.20 39.57
C ASN A 87 9.88 -12.01 38.63
N THR A 88 9.51 -12.27 37.37
CA THR A 88 9.17 -11.23 36.40
C THR A 88 7.77 -10.67 36.63
N ASP A 89 7.54 -9.39 36.30
CA ASP A 89 6.21 -8.77 36.34
C ASP A 89 5.50 -8.84 34.98
N TYR A 90 6.28 -8.92 33.90
CA TYR A 90 5.82 -8.91 32.54
C TYR A 90 6.48 -10.03 31.72
N VAL A 91 5.70 -10.65 30.84
CA VAL A 91 6.20 -11.55 29.79
C VAL A 91 5.73 -10.99 28.45
N VAL A 92 6.67 -10.66 27.58
CA VAL A 92 6.39 -10.07 26.26
C VAL A 92 6.58 -11.15 25.21
N PHE A 93 5.54 -11.39 24.41
CA PHE A 93 5.56 -12.28 23.27
C PHE A 93 5.53 -11.45 21.99
N ASP A 94 6.57 -11.59 21.17
CA ASP A 94 6.67 -10.99 19.86
C ASP A 94 6.53 -12.06 18.77
N ASP A 95 6.13 -11.67 17.57
CA ASP A 95 6.08 -12.53 16.39
C ASP A 95 5.17 -13.78 16.48
N LEU A 96 4.19 -13.80 17.40
CA LEU A 96 3.27 -14.93 17.57
C LEU A 96 2.30 -15.11 16.40
N ASP A 97 2.06 -14.05 15.64
CA ASP A 97 1.14 -13.99 14.50
C ASP A 97 1.64 -14.74 13.26
N ARG A 98 2.93 -15.10 13.18
CA ARG A 98 3.51 -15.91 12.09
C ARG A 98 2.80 -17.25 11.88
N TYR A 99 2.22 -17.80 12.93
CA TYR A 99 1.51 -19.08 12.88
C TYR A 99 0.06 -18.95 12.44
N LYS A 100 -0.47 -17.72 12.34
CA LYS A 100 -1.87 -17.41 11.97
C LYS A 100 -2.91 -18.28 12.69
N SER A 101 -2.63 -18.66 13.94
CA SER A 101 -3.46 -19.56 14.73
C SER A 101 -3.86 -18.89 16.04
N ILE A 102 -5.17 -18.78 16.25
CA ILE A 102 -5.76 -18.25 17.48
C ILE A 102 -5.51 -19.19 18.67
N GLU A 103 -5.32 -20.49 18.42
CA GLU A 103 -5.12 -21.52 19.44
C GLU A 103 -3.91 -21.23 20.35
N ILE A 104 -2.85 -20.63 19.79
CA ILE A 104 -1.66 -20.23 20.57
C ILE A 104 -2.03 -19.22 21.65
N PHE A 105 -2.92 -18.27 21.35
CA PHE A 105 -3.37 -17.26 22.31
C PHE A 105 -4.26 -17.85 23.40
N GLU A 106 -5.09 -18.84 23.07
CA GLU A 106 -5.87 -19.59 24.06
C GLU A 106 -4.95 -20.31 25.06
N LYS A 107 -3.93 -21.01 24.56
CA LYS A 107 -2.95 -21.72 25.38
C LYS A 107 -2.13 -20.75 26.26
N LEU A 108 -1.71 -19.60 25.73
CA LEU A 108 -0.99 -18.58 26.49
C LEU A 108 -1.88 -17.90 27.56
N LYS A 109 -3.16 -17.68 27.27
CA LYS A 109 -4.14 -17.19 28.25
C LYS A 109 -4.34 -18.19 29.38
N GLN A 110 -4.44 -19.49 29.07
CA GLN A 110 -4.50 -20.56 30.07
C GLN A 110 -3.22 -20.59 30.92
N LEU A 111 -2.05 -20.49 30.32
CA LEU A 111 -0.77 -20.42 31.03
C LEU A 111 -0.72 -19.21 32.00
N ASN A 112 -1.12 -18.02 31.55
CA ASN A 112 -1.14 -16.83 32.40
C ASN A 112 -2.08 -17.00 33.61
N TYR A 113 -3.26 -17.58 33.38
CA TYR A 113 -4.22 -17.88 34.44
C TYR A 113 -3.62 -18.85 35.49
N LEU A 114 -3.00 -19.94 35.03
CA LEU A 114 -2.37 -20.92 35.93
C LEU A 114 -1.20 -20.33 36.70
N LEU A 115 -0.34 -19.54 36.05
CA LEU A 115 0.78 -18.85 36.69
C LEU A 115 0.30 -17.91 37.80
N ASN A 116 -0.67 -17.06 37.51
CA ASN A 116 -1.20 -16.08 38.47
C ASN A 116 -1.94 -16.76 39.63
N ASN A 117 -2.64 -17.86 39.39
CA ASN A 117 -3.21 -18.66 40.47
C ASN A 117 -2.13 -19.33 41.31
N TYR A 118 -1.05 -19.81 40.71
CA TYR A 118 0.07 -20.37 41.46
C TYR A 118 0.68 -19.32 42.41
N TYR A 119 0.86 -18.07 41.97
CA TYR A 119 1.27 -16.96 42.84
C TYR A 119 0.32 -16.74 44.02
N LYS A 120 -1.00 -16.76 43.77
CA LYS A 120 -2.02 -16.67 44.83
C LYS A 120 -1.92 -17.82 45.85
N THR A 121 -1.71 -19.07 45.40
CA THR A 121 -1.54 -20.21 46.33
C THR A 121 -0.29 -20.10 47.21
N LYS A 122 0.69 -19.29 46.81
CA LYS A 122 1.91 -18.99 47.57
C LYS A 122 1.79 -17.72 48.40
N ASN A 123 0.59 -17.16 48.55
CA ASN A 123 0.30 -15.93 49.29
C ASN A 123 1.13 -14.73 48.81
N LYS A 124 1.43 -14.67 47.51
CA LYS A 124 2.07 -13.51 46.89
C LYS A 124 1.03 -12.66 46.20
N ASP A 125 0.92 -11.40 46.59
CA ASP A 125 0.08 -10.41 45.93
C ASP A 125 0.79 -9.84 44.69
N LYS A 126 0.97 -10.70 43.68
CA LYS A 126 1.64 -10.38 42.42
C LYS A 126 0.84 -10.93 41.26
N VAL A 127 0.69 -10.11 40.22
CA VAL A 127 0.05 -10.49 38.96
C VAL A 127 1.06 -10.30 37.83
N VAL A 128 1.44 -11.41 37.20
CA VAL A 128 2.28 -11.41 36.00
C VAL A 128 1.40 -11.11 34.79
N LYS A 129 1.77 -10.06 34.04
CA LYS A 129 1.02 -9.59 32.87
C LYS A 129 1.68 -10.11 31.59
N PHE A 130 0.89 -10.72 30.71
CA PHE A 130 1.36 -11.13 29.39
C PHE A 130 1.05 -10.00 28.39
N ILE A 131 2.07 -9.57 27.65
CA ILE A 131 1.98 -8.55 26.61
C ILE A 131 2.22 -9.23 25.27
N TYR A 132 1.33 -8.99 24.31
CA TYR A 132 1.38 -9.60 22.99
C TYR A 132 1.65 -8.50 21.94
N MET A 133 2.70 -8.67 21.15
CA MET A 133 2.98 -7.84 19.98
C MET A 133 2.54 -8.64 18.75
N VAL A 134 1.44 -8.21 18.14
CA VAL A 134 0.74 -8.94 17.06
C VAL A 134 0.29 -7.96 15.99
N SER A 135 0.23 -8.43 14.74
CA SER A 135 -0.35 -7.68 13.63
C SER A 135 -1.87 -7.49 13.80
N ASP A 136 -2.38 -6.37 13.27
CA ASP A 136 -3.79 -5.99 13.33
C ASP A 136 -4.72 -6.96 12.58
N ASP A 137 -4.19 -7.70 11.59
CA ASP A 137 -4.95 -8.61 10.73
C ASP A 137 -5.10 -10.03 11.30
N LEU A 138 -4.57 -10.30 12.50
CA LEU A 138 -4.61 -11.64 13.10
C LEU A 138 -5.98 -12.02 13.65
N PHE A 139 -6.77 -11.04 14.11
CA PHE A 139 -8.06 -11.27 14.78
C PHE A 139 -9.21 -10.74 13.92
N ASP A 140 -10.30 -11.51 13.83
CA ASP A 140 -11.57 -10.97 13.36
C ASP A 140 -12.15 -9.98 14.39
N ASN A 141 -13.07 -9.12 13.96
CA ASN A 141 -13.61 -8.03 14.79
C ASN A 141 -14.26 -8.53 16.10
N GLU A 142 -14.76 -9.77 16.15
CA GLU A 142 -15.41 -10.34 17.32
C GLU A 142 -14.45 -11.05 18.29
N SER A 143 -13.36 -11.64 17.80
CA SER A 143 -12.37 -12.35 18.62
C SER A 143 -11.44 -11.40 19.37
N ARG A 144 -11.15 -10.22 18.79
CA ARG A 144 -10.15 -9.28 19.34
C ARG A 144 -10.43 -8.86 20.79
N THR A 145 -11.69 -8.71 21.17
CA THR A 145 -12.09 -8.30 22.54
C THR A 145 -12.17 -9.47 23.53
N LYS A 146 -12.16 -10.73 23.05
CA LYS A 146 -12.21 -11.93 23.90
C LYS A 146 -10.85 -12.31 24.48
N PHE A 147 -9.77 -11.95 23.79
CA PHE A 147 -8.42 -12.38 24.13
C PHE A 147 -7.64 -11.36 24.97
N PHE A 148 -7.91 -10.06 24.81
CA PHE A 148 -7.11 -9.01 25.41
C PHE A 148 -7.94 -8.15 26.36
N ASP A 149 -7.43 -7.97 27.58
CA ASP A 149 -8.02 -7.05 28.55
C ASP A 149 -7.81 -5.58 28.16
N PHE A 150 -6.74 -5.30 27.40
CA PHE A 150 -6.38 -3.97 26.90
C PHE A 150 -5.61 -4.07 25.58
N ILE A 151 -5.90 -3.17 24.63
CA ILE A 151 -5.27 -3.13 23.31
C ILE A 151 -4.69 -1.73 23.08
N ILE A 152 -3.39 -1.67 22.78
CA ILE A 152 -2.71 -0.44 22.36
C ILE A 152 -2.42 -0.56 20.87
N THR A 153 -3.04 0.30 20.06
CA THR A 153 -2.70 0.39 18.63
C THR A 153 -1.41 1.18 18.45
N ILE A 154 -0.44 0.59 17.78
CA ILE A 154 0.81 1.28 17.41
C ILE A 154 0.59 2.02 16.09
N ILE A 155 0.63 3.35 16.12
CA ILE A 155 0.55 4.15 14.89
C ILE A 155 1.92 4.08 14.19
N PRO A 156 2.01 3.58 12.94
CA PRO A 156 3.27 3.52 12.23
C PRO A 156 3.78 4.93 11.92
N ILE A 157 5.09 5.16 12.14
CA ILE A 157 5.75 6.40 11.76
C ILE A 157 5.81 6.45 10.24
N LYS A 158 5.11 7.43 9.65
CA LYS A 158 5.19 7.68 8.21
C LYS A 158 6.54 8.28 7.86
N THR A 159 7.15 7.76 6.80
CA THR A 159 8.29 8.40 6.14
C THR A 159 7.82 9.77 5.63
N SER A 160 8.30 10.85 6.24
CA SER A 160 8.00 12.22 5.80
C SER A 160 9.21 12.85 5.11
N LYS A 161 8.99 13.91 4.32
CA LYS A 161 10.06 14.69 3.69
C LYS A 161 11.04 15.24 4.73
N THR A 162 10.53 15.70 5.87
CA THR A 162 11.37 16.19 6.98
C THR A 162 12.18 15.09 7.63
N PHE A 163 11.62 13.89 7.78
CA PHE A 163 12.32 12.73 8.32
C PHE A 163 13.47 12.28 7.42
N VAL A 164 13.22 12.08 6.11
CA VAL A 164 14.26 11.67 5.15
C VAL A 164 15.37 12.71 5.06
N ARG A 165 15.00 14.00 4.94
CA ARG A 165 15.96 15.10 4.91
C ARG A 165 16.89 15.07 6.12
N LYS A 166 16.33 15.01 7.33
CA LYS A 166 17.09 15.00 8.58
C LYS A 166 18.14 13.89 8.60
N TRP A 167 17.77 12.68 8.15
CA TRP A 167 18.68 11.54 8.13
C TRP A 167 19.76 11.64 7.06
N LEU A 168 19.42 12.13 5.86
CA LEU A 168 20.39 12.32 4.77
C LEU A 168 21.41 13.43 5.09
N GLU A 169 20.95 14.52 5.70
CA GLU A 169 21.83 15.58 6.23
C GLU A 169 22.75 15.03 7.34
N ALA A 170 22.23 14.20 8.25
CA ALA A 170 23.01 13.61 9.33
C ALA A 170 24.15 12.68 8.85
N ILE A 171 23.99 12.09 7.66
CA ILE A 171 25.04 11.28 7.03
C ILE A 171 25.91 12.07 6.04
N ASP A 172 25.76 13.40 6.00
CA ASP A 172 26.57 14.34 5.22
C ASP A 172 26.49 14.03 3.71
N ILE A 173 25.24 13.84 3.25
CA ILE A 173 24.86 13.79 1.84
C ILE A 173 23.97 15.00 1.55
N ASP A 174 24.48 15.91 0.71
CA ASP A 174 23.73 17.07 0.26
C ASP A 174 22.89 16.71 -0.99
N ILE A 175 21.59 16.98 -0.91
CA ILE A 175 20.58 16.57 -1.89
C ILE A 175 19.45 17.60 -2.00
N ASP A 176 18.88 17.69 -3.19
CA ASP A 176 17.75 18.58 -3.45
C ASP A 176 16.40 18.00 -2.95
N SER A 177 15.37 18.84 -3.01
CA SER A 177 14.02 18.44 -2.63
C SER A 177 13.41 17.39 -3.56
N GLU A 178 13.84 17.34 -4.82
CA GLU A 178 13.33 16.43 -5.84
C GLU A 178 13.77 14.99 -5.55
N TYR A 179 15.04 14.80 -5.22
CA TYR A 179 15.59 13.50 -4.82
C TYR A 179 14.90 12.93 -3.58
N ILE A 180 14.52 13.78 -2.61
CA ILE A 180 13.76 13.33 -1.42
C ILE A 180 12.39 12.81 -1.82
N GLU A 181 11.68 13.53 -2.69
CA GLU A 181 10.36 13.11 -3.17
C GLU A 181 10.45 11.81 -3.96
N ASN A 182 11.49 11.67 -4.77
CA ASN A 182 11.81 10.44 -5.50
C ASN A 182 12.04 9.26 -4.55
N ILE A 183 12.83 9.44 -3.48
CA ILE A 183 13.02 8.41 -2.46
C ILE A 183 11.69 8.05 -1.78
N LEU A 184 10.89 9.04 -1.38
CA LEU A 184 9.62 8.81 -0.68
C LEU A 184 8.64 7.97 -1.52
N ASN A 185 8.67 8.11 -2.85
CA ASN A 185 7.84 7.32 -3.75
C ASN A 185 8.25 5.84 -3.80
N ILE A 186 9.52 5.53 -3.52
CA ILE A 186 10.05 4.17 -3.55
C ILE A 186 9.98 3.51 -2.17
N ILE A 187 10.20 4.26 -1.09
CA ILE A 187 10.32 3.70 0.25
C ILE A 187 8.93 3.44 0.83
N THR A 188 8.53 2.16 0.78
CA THR A 188 7.28 1.66 1.35
C THR A 188 7.34 1.51 2.86
N ASN A 189 8.53 1.32 3.44
CA ASN A 189 8.72 1.07 4.86
C ASN A 189 9.93 1.85 5.41
N THR A 190 9.68 2.68 6.43
CA THR A 190 10.70 3.46 7.14
C THR A 190 11.86 2.60 7.65
N ARG A 191 11.61 1.34 8.02
CA ARG A 191 12.63 0.40 8.49
C ARG A 191 13.65 0.06 7.40
N ILE A 192 13.22 -0.10 6.15
CA ILE A 192 14.11 -0.36 5.02
C ILE A 192 15.04 0.84 4.81
N PHE A 193 14.50 2.06 4.90
CA PHE A 193 15.30 3.28 4.83
C PHE A 193 16.33 3.36 5.94
N LEU A 194 15.91 3.17 7.19
CA LEU A 194 16.82 3.23 8.35
C LEU A 194 17.90 2.15 8.28
N ASN A 195 17.57 0.96 7.80
CA ASN A 195 18.55 -0.09 7.53
C ASN A 195 19.55 0.34 6.46
N ALA A 196 19.10 0.96 5.37
CA ALA A 196 19.98 1.51 4.34
C ALA A 196 20.90 2.61 4.88
N ILE A 197 20.41 3.49 5.77
CA ILE A 197 21.22 4.51 6.45
C ILE A 197 22.30 3.84 7.32
N ASN A 198 21.93 2.83 8.11
CA ASN A 198 22.86 2.11 8.98
C ASN A 198 23.94 1.39 8.18
N ASP A 199 23.55 0.65 7.13
CA ASP A 199 24.47 0.01 6.20
C ASP A 199 25.41 1.04 5.57
N TYR A 200 24.88 2.16 5.10
CA TYR A 200 25.67 3.23 4.49
C TYR A 200 26.73 3.77 5.45
N LEU A 201 26.40 3.99 6.73
CA LEU A 201 27.37 4.45 7.73
C LEU A 201 28.54 3.47 7.90
N ILE A 202 28.28 2.17 7.78
CA ILE A 202 29.31 1.13 7.81
C ILE A 202 30.16 1.21 6.54
N TYR A 203 29.55 1.20 5.35
CA TYR A 203 30.27 1.26 4.08
C TYR A 203 31.06 2.56 3.92
N LYS A 204 30.49 3.72 4.27
CA LYS A 204 31.17 5.03 4.26
C LYS A 204 32.46 4.97 5.07
N LYS A 205 32.42 4.39 6.28
CA LYS A 205 33.62 4.23 7.13
C LYS A 205 34.68 3.34 6.48
N LEU A 206 34.27 2.25 5.82
CA LEU A 206 35.20 1.35 5.13
C LEU A 206 35.86 2.01 3.92
N VAL A 207 35.08 2.75 3.12
CA VAL A 207 35.58 3.43 1.92
C VAL A 207 36.44 4.65 2.27
N MET A 208 36.04 5.45 3.25
CA MET A 208 36.80 6.65 3.67
C MET A 208 38.17 6.32 4.27
N ARG A 209 38.41 5.08 4.73
CA ARG A 209 39.75 4.63 5.12
C ARG A 209 40.74 4.58 3.94
N ARG A 210 40.24 4.50 2.71
CA ARG A 210 41.04 4.33 1.49
C ARG A 210 40.98 5.55 0.55
N PHE A 211 39.89 6.31 0.57
CA PHE A 211 39.65 7.41 -0.38
C PHE A 211 38.94 8.61 0.26
N GLN A 212 39.24 9.83 -0.22
CA GLN A 212 38.41 11.00 0.05
C GLN A 212 37.21 11.01 -0.91
N LEU A 213 35.99 11.03 -0.37
CA LEU A 213 34.76 10.96 -1.15
C LEU A 213 34.17 12.35 -1.38
N LYS A 214 33.91 12.71 -2.65
CA LYS A 214 33.10 13.88 -3.01
C LYS A 214 31.63 13.59 -2.70
N ASN A 215 30.79 14.64 -2.65
CA ASN A 215 29.36 14.46 -2.38
C ASN A 215 28.69 13.51 -3.40
N SER A 216 29.08 13.57 -4.67
CA SER A 216 28.59 12.64 -5.71
C SER A 216 28.95 11.19 -5.44
N ASP A 217 30.16 10.90 -4.95
CA ASP A 217 30.56 9.54 -4.60
C ASP A 217 29.81 9.05 -3.35
N LYS A 218 29.57 9.93 -2.37
CA LYS A 218 28.75 9.63 -1.19
C LYS A 218 27.31 9.29 -1.58
N LEU A 219 26.72 10.08 -2.48
CA LEU A 219 25.36 9.86 -2.98
C LEU A 219 25.26 8.56 -3.77
N ASN A 220 26.21 8.28 -4.68
CA ASN A 220 26.21 7.03 -5.43
C ASN A 220 26.41 5.80 -4.53
N LEU A 221 27.26 5.90 -3.51
CA LEU A 221 27.42 4.85 -2.50
C LEU A 221 26.12 4.64 -1.70
N PHE A 222 25.45 5.72 -1.31
CA PHE A 222 24.15 5.60 -0.65
C PHE A 222 23.09 4.98 -1.56
N ASN A 223 23.03 5.40 -2.83
CA ASN A 223 22.07 4.86 -3.78
C ASN A 223 22.23 3.34 -3.96
N ILE A 224 23.46 2.84 -4.09
CA ILE A 224 23.70 1.41 -4.25
C ILE A 224 23.35 0.62 -2.97
N VAL A 225 23.61 1.19 -1.79
CA VAL A 225 23.20 0.61 -0.50
C VAL A 225 21.68 0.62 -0.32
N LEU A 226 21.03 1.67 -0.82
CA LEU A 226 19.58 1.77 -0.85
C LEU A 226 18.99 0.70 -1.79
N VAL A 227 19.57 0.50 -2.97
CA VAL A 227 19.19 -0.59 -3.89
C VAL A 227 19.36 -1.96 -3.23
N LYS A 228 20.47 -2.20 -2.51
CA LYS A 228 20.70 -3.43 -1.73
C LYS A 228 19.56 -3.69 -0.72
N ASN A 229 19.10 -2.65 -0.02
CA ASN A 229 18.07 -2.79 1.01
C ASN A 229 16.65 -2.87 0.42
N LEU A 230 16.41 -2.25 -0.73
CA LEU A 230 15.13 -2.30 -1.44
C LEU A 230 14.92 -3.59 -2.23
N LEU A 231 15.99 -4.12 -2.83
CA LEU A 231 15.98 -5.31 -3.68
C LEU A 231 17.14 -6.25 -3.32
N PRO A 232 17.13 -6.90 -2.14
CA PRO A 232 18.23 -7.75 -1.69
C PRO A 232 18.58 -8.88 -2.66
N ASP A 233 17.56 -9.56 -3.20
CA ASP A 233 17.75 -10.69 -4.11
C ASP A 233 18.37 -10.25 -5.44
N GLU A 234 17.87 -9.16 -6.04
CA GLU A 234 18.44 -8.62 -7.28
C GLU A 234 19.83 -8.02 -7.06
N PHE A 235 20.11 -7.49 -5.87
CA PHE A 235 21.46 -7.04 -5.51
C PHE A 235 22.44 -8.22 -5.40
N GLN A 236 22.04 -9.32 -4.75
CA GLN A 236 22.84 -10.54 -4.71
C GLN A 236 23.06 -11.09 -6.13
N HIS A 237 22.03 -11.07 -6.98
CA HIS A 237 22.17 -11.46 -8.38
C HIS A 237 23.16 -10.56 -9.13
N LEU A 238 23.08 -9.24 -8.93
CA LEU A 238 23.96 -8.26 -9.55
C LEU A 238 25.44 -8.50 -9.19
N GLN A 239 25.75 -8.78 -7.92
CA GLN A 239 27.10 -9.15 -7.47
C GLN A 239 27.64 -10.41 -8.20
N ASN A 240 26.74 -11.32 -8.56
CA ASN A 240 27.05 -12.55 -9.29
C ASN A 240 26.93 -12.40 -10.81
N ASN A 241 26.94 -11.17 -11.34
CA ASN A 241 26.79 -10.87 -12.77
C ASN A 241 25.54 -11.51 -13.41
N ARG A 242 24.41 -11.52 -12.68
CA ARG A 242 23.12 -12.07 -13.13
C ARG A 242 21.95 -11.21 -12.64
N GLY A 243 20.72 -11.55 -13.04
CA GLY A 243 19.51 -10.83 -12.63
C GLY A 243 19.10 -9.72 -13.58
N ILE A 244 17.93 -9.15 -13.34
CA ILE A 244 17.28 -8.18 -14.23
C ILE A 244 18.07 -6.88 -14.26
N ILE A 245 18.52 -6.41 -13.09
CA ILE A 245 19.35 -5.19 -13.00
C ILE A 245 20.64 -5.35 -13.80
N TYR A 246 21.31 -6.51 -13.69
CA TYR A 246 22.50 -6.80 -14.47
C TYR A 246 22.20 -6.82 -15.97
N GLU A 247 21.17 -7.57 -16.40
CA GLU A 247 20.75 -7.65 -17.81
C GLU A 247 20.46 -6.25 -18.40
N LEU A 248 19.85 -5.34 -17.63
CA LEU A 248 19.61 -3.95 -18.03
C LEU A 248 20.89 -3.12 -18.17
N LEU A 249 21.87 -3.33 -17.30
CA LEU A 249 23.11 -2.55 -17.28
C LEU A 249 24.15 -3.06 -18.29
N THR A 250 24.09 -4.34 -18.68
CA THR A 250 25.08 -4.96 -19.57
C THR A 250 24.58 -5.23 -20.98
N LYS A 251 23.27 -5.06 -21.24
CA LYS A 251 22.76 -5.14 -22.61
C LYS A 251 23.47 -4.13 -23.51
N ASP A 252 23.69 -4.54 -24.75
CA ASP A 252 24.34 -3.69 -25.75
C ASP A 252 23.63 -2.34 -25.85
N LYS A 253 24.39 -1.27 -25.59
CA LYS A 253 23.91 0.11 -25.65
C LYS A 253 23.42 0.46 -27.05
N GLU A 254 23.95 -0.19 -28.10
CA GLU A 254 23.48 0.02 -29.47
C GLU A 254 22.02 -0.41 -29.67
N ASP A 255 21.58 -1.49 -29.01
CA ASP A 255 20.18 -1.93 -29.05
C ASP A 255 19.28 -0.87 -28.40
N TYR A 256 19.67 -0.38 -27.22
CA TYR A 256 18.94 0.70 -26.56
C TYR A 256 18.89 1.97 -27.40
N CYS A 257 19.98 2.32 -28.08
CA CYS A 257 19.98 3.48 -28.96
C CYS A 257 19.02 3.30 -30.13
N LYS A 258 18.99 2.13 -30.79
CA LYS A 258 18.05 1.85 -31.88
C LYS A 258 16.60 1.99 -31.41
N TRP A 259 16.27 1.39 -30.28
CA TRP A 259 14.92 1.46 -29.71
C TRP A 259 14.54 2.88 -29.29
N ALA A 260 15.46 3.60 -28.65
CA ALA A 260 15.27 4.98 -28.25
C ALA A 260 15.09 5.92 -29.46
N ILE A 261 15.84 5.70 -30.54
CA ILE A 261 15.70 6.45 -31.80
C ILE A 261 14.29 6.30 -32.38
N ASP A 262 13.73 5.09 -32.39
CA ASP A 262 12.36 4.86 -32.88
C ASP A 262 11.34 5.61 -32.01
N SER A 263 11.50 5.58 -30.69
CA SER A 263 10.63 6.31 -29.76
C SER A 263 10.78 7.83 -29.90
N LEU A 264 12.00 8.34 -30.09
CA LEU A 264 12.27 9.77 -30.29
C LEU A 264 11.67 10.26 -31.61
N LYS A 265 11.83 9.51 -32.71
CA LYS A 265 11.25 9.86 -34.01
C LYS A 265 9.73 9.98 -33.94
N LEU A 266 9.06 9.05 -33.24
CA LEU A 266 7.62 9.10 -33.04
C LEU A 266 7.21 10.33 -32.22
N LYS A 267 7.86 10.58 -31.07
CA LYS A 267 7.60 11.76 -30.23
C LYS A 267 7.85 13.08 -30.97
N ILE A 268 8.90 13.15 -31.79
CA ILE A 268 9.18 14.33 -32.63
C ILE A 268 8.06 14.54 -33.65
N LYS A 269 7.58 13.47 -34.30
CA LYS A 269 6.47 13.54 -35.26
C LYS A 269 5.18 14.04 -34.60
N GLU A 270 4.83 13.50 -33.43
CA GLU A 270 3.66 13.93 -32.65
C GLU A 270 3.75 15.42 -32.26
N ILE A 271 4.93 15.87 -31.81
CA ILE A 271 5.14 17.30 -31.50
C ILE A 271 5.06 18.16 -32.76
N ASP A 272 5.57 17.70 -33.90
CA ASP A 272 5.45 18.42 -35.16
C ASP A 272 4.00 18.58 -35.63
N GLU A 273 3.20 17.53 -35.49
CA GLU A 273 1.75 17.58 -35.75
C GLU A 273 1.07 18.56 -34.78
N LEU A 274 1.41 18.54 -33.50
CA LEU A 274 0.86 19.45 -32.50
C LEU A 274 1.27 20.91 -32.76
N ILE A 275 2.53 21.17 -33.14
CA ILE A 275 3.00 22.50 -33.53
C ILE A 275 2.25 22.96 -34.78
N MET A 276 2.05 22.10 -35.77
CA MET A 276 1.33 22.44 -37.00
C MET A 276 -0.12 22.80 -36.71
N GLN A 277 -0.85 21.96 -35.96
CA GLN A 277 -2.23 22.21 -35.56
C GLN A 277 -2.36 23.50 -34.75
N THR A 278 -1.47 23.70 -33.78
CA THR A 278 -1.47 24.91 -32.94
C THR A 278 -1.09 26.14 -33.76
N SER A 279 -0.12 26.04 -34.67
CA SER A 279 0.29 27.15 -35.55
C SER A 279 -0.83 27.52 -36.51
N TYR A 280 -1.50 26.53 -37.11
CA TYR A 280 -2.67 26.69 -37.95
C TYR A 280 -3.76 27.49 -37.21
N LEU A 281 -4.05 27.10 -35.97
CA LEU A 281 -5.00 27.74 -35.06
C LEU A 281 -4.79 29.25 -34.89
N PHE A 282 -3.53 29.69 -34.95
CA PHE A 282 -3.13 31.07 -34.66
C PHE A 282 -2.54 31.83 -35.86
N SER A 283 -2.44 31.21 -37.05
CA SER A 283 -1.83 31.78 -38.25
C SER A 283 -2.69 32.87 -38.94
N GLY A 284 -2.07 33.69 -39.79
CA GLY A 284 -2.66 34.94 -40.32
C GLY A 284 -3.05 34.90 -41.80
N ILE A 285 -4.18 35.58 -42.10
CA ILE A 285 -4.88 35.79 -43.39
C ILE A 285 -5.51 34.48 -43.94
N GLY A 286 -6.79 34.28 -43.59
CA GLY A 286 -7.54 33.02 -43.70
C GLY A 286 -8.07 32.65 -42.31
N TYR A 287 -7.17 32.13 -41.46
CA TYR A 287 -7.46 31.63 -40.12
C TYR A 287 -7.68 32.70 -39.05
N LYS A 288 -7.26 33.94 -39.30
CA LYS A 288 -7.52 35.07 -38.39
C LYS A 288 -9.02 35.23 -38.14
N HIS A 289 -9.84 35.03 -39.17
CA HIS A 289 -11.28 35.17 -39.05
C HIS A 289 -11.90 33.97 -38.30
N GLU A 290 -11.52 32.75 -38.68
CA GLU A 290 -11.98 31.52 -38.02
C GLU A 290 -11.61 31.49 -36.53
N PHE A 291 -10.38 31.86 -36.19
CA PHE A 291 -9.92 32.06 -34.81
C PHE A 291 -10.77 33.11 -34.08
N ILE A 292 -10.97 34.28 -34.68
CA ILE A 292 -11.78 35.35 -34.09
C ILE A 292 -13.21 34.86 -33.88
N VAL A 293 -13.83 34.19 -34.85
CA VAL A 293 -15.20 33.68 -34.74
C VAL A 293 -15.32 32.65 -33.64
N ARG A 294 -14.44 31.64 -33.61
CA ARG A 294 -14.46 30.62 -32.55
C ARG A 294 -14.27 31.22 -31.17
N GLU A 295 -13.26 32.08 -31.02
CA GLU A 295 -13.00 32.70 -29.72
C GLU A 295 -14.09 33.69 -29.32
N LEU A 296 -14.71 34.40 -30.26
CA LEU A 296 -15.88 35.23 -29.97
C LEU A 296 -17.07 34.38 -29.51
N THR A 297 -17.33 33.24 -30.15
CA THR A 297 -18.37 32.29 -29.71
C THR A 297 -18.10 31.80 -28.28
N ASN A 298 -16.85 31.42 -27.97
CA ASN A 298 -16.44 30.98 -26.63
C ASN A 298 -16.58 32.08 -25.58
N ILE A 299 -16.19 33.32 -25.91
CA ILE A 299 -16.18 34.43 -24.96
C ILE A 299 -17.58 35.02 -24.73
N LEU A 300 -18.43 35.01 -25.76
CA LEU A 300 -19.82 35.47 -25.70
C LEU A 300 -20.78 34.38 -25.26
N SER A 301 -20.33 33.13 -25.11
CA SER A 301 -21.09 32.00 -24.52
C SER A 301 -22.47 31.84 -25.13
N ILE A 302 -22.41 31.77 -26.45
CA ILE A 302 -23.52 31.65 -27.36
C ILE A 302 -23.86 30.15 -27.46
N ASN A 303 -24.92 29.67 -26.80
CA ASN A 303 -25.37 28.25 -26.85
C ASN A 303 -26.52 28.04 -27.86
N ASP A 304 -26.48 26.96 -28.64
CA ASP A 304 -27.47 26.61 -29.68
C ASP A 304 -28.83 26.14 -29.10
N ASP A 305 -29.91 26.73 -29.60
CA ASP A 305 -31.22 26.06 -29.72
C ASP A 305 -31.45 25.80 -31.21
N LEU A 306 -31.71 24.54 -31.54
CA LEU A 306 -31.88 24.04 -32.91
C LEU A 306 -33.15 24.59 -33.55
N ASP A 307 -33.08 24.73 -34.89
CA ASP A 307 -34.21 24.98 -35.80
C ASP A 307 -34.74 26.42 -35.90
N SER A 308 -33.92 27.32 -36.45
CA SER A 308 -34.42 28.41 -37.33
C SER A 308 -33.26 29.06 -38.11
N GLU A 309 -33.55 29.69 -39.24
CA GLU A 309 -32.64 30.63 -39.92
C GLU A 309 -32.38 31.92 -39.09
N GLU A 310 -32.84 31.95 -37.83
CA GLU A 310 -32.63 33.01 -36.85
C GLU A 310 -31.62 32.55 -35.79
N ILE A 311 -30.57 33.36 -35.57
CA ILE A 311 -29.57 33.05 -34.54
C ILE A 311 -29.91 33.81 -33.26
N ASN A 312 -30.34 33.06 -32.24
CA ASN A 312 -30.52 33.55 -30.89
C ASN A 312 -29.15 33.62 -30.19
N LEU A 313 -28.64 34.83 -29.92
CA LEU A 313 -27.42 35.06 -29.13
C LEU A 313 -27.80 35.47 -27.70
N GLY A 314 -28.50 34.58 -27.00
CA GLY A 314 -28.92 34.82 -25.61
C GLY A 314 -27.74 35.24 -24.73
N LEU A 315 -27.87 36.35 -24.00
CA LEU A 315 -26.86 36.81 -23.06
C LEU A 315 -27.48 37.31 -21.75
N SER A 316 -27.17 36.62 -20.65
CA SER A 316 -26.88 37.27 -19.37
C SER A 316 -25.52 36.78 -18.86
N ARG A 317 -24.67 37.68 -18.37
CA ARG A 317 -23.27 37.44 -17.97
C ARG A 317 -23.09 36.38 -16.87
N GLU A 318 -24.14 36.02 -16.14
CA GLU A 318 -24.06 35.20 -14.92
C GLU A 318 -24.33 33.71 -15.16
N GLN A 319 -25.15 33.35 -16.16
CA GLN A 319 -25.48 31.95 -16.49
C GLN A 319 -24.31 31.22 -17.16
N VAL A 320 -23.44 31.98 -17.81
CA VAL A 320 -22.30 31.56 -18.64
C VAL A 320 -21.12 30.96 -17.87
N LYS A 321 -20.97 31.25 -16.57
CA LYS A 321 -19.77 30.85 -15.80
C LYS A 321 -19.69 29.36 -15.46
N LYS A 322 -20.72 28.54 -15.74
CA LYS A 322 -20.91 27.22 -15.10
C LYS A 322 -20.90 25.99 -16.01
N THR A 323 -20.75 26.11 -17.33
CA THR A 323 -20.82 24.95 -18.25
C THR A 323 -19.76 25.02 -19.35
N PRO A 324 -18.92 23.99 -19.55
CA PRO A 324 -18.03 23.89 -20.70
C PRO A 324 -18.79 23.43 -21.97
N PHE A 325 -18.17 23.70 -23.13
CA PHE A 325 -18.68 23.51 -24.50
C PHE A 325 -18.69 22.03 -24.97
N GLU A 326 -19.65 21.65 -25.83
CA GLU A 326 -19.74 20.35 -26.53
C GLU A 326 -19.73 20.52 -28.06
N GLU A 327 -19.31 19.49 -28.80
CA GLU A 327 -18.91 19.44 -30.23
C GLU A 327 -19.98 19.84 -31.30
N LYS A 328 -21.15 20.38 -30.92
CA LYS A 328 -22.30 20.63 -31.81
C LYS A 328 -22.53 22.09 -32.26
N ASP A 329 -21.68 23.05 -31.88
CA ASP A 329 -21.87 24.50 -32.13
C ASP A 329 -21.50 25.04 -33.53
N GLN A 330 -21.69 24.25 -34.60
CA GLN A 330 -21.22 24.61 -35.94
C GLN A 330 -22.09 25.64 -36.69
N THR A 331 -23.35 25.84 -36.30
CA THR A 331 -24.32 26.65 -37.06
C THR A 331 -24.04 28.15 -36.96
N LYS A 332 -23.67 28.63 -35.78
CA LYS A 332 -23.39 30.06 -35.55
C LYS A 332 -22.00 30.49 -35.99
N VAL A 333 -21.02 29.59 -35.87
CA VAL A 333 -19.72 29.73 -36.53
C VAL A 333 -19.95 29.89 -38.04
N ARG A 334 -20.78 29.04 -38.65
CA ARG A 334 -21.14 29.15 -40.07
C ARG A 334 -21.80 30.48 -40.43
N VAL A 335 -22.70 31.03 -39.63
CA VAL A 335 -23.33 32.33 -39.96
C VAL A 335 -22.38 33.50 -39.77
N LEU A 336 -21.60 33.56 -38.69
CA LEU A 336 -20.57 34.61 -38.55
C LEU A 336 -19.54 34.53 -39.69
N THR A 337 -19.19 33.32 -40.14
CA THR A 337 -18.35 33.10 -41.33
C THR A 337 -19.02 33.60 -42.60
N ARG A 338 -20.30 33.26 -42.85
CA ARG A 338 -21.04 33.75 -44.03
C ARG A 338 -21.22 35.26 -44.03
N MET A 339 -21.49 35.89 -42.88
CA MET A 339 -21.55 37.35 -42.73
C MET A 339 -20.20 38.02 -43.03
N TYR A 340 -19.10 37.35 -42.70
CA TYR A 340 -17.76 37.85 -43.00
C TYR A 340 -17.39 37.71 -44.48
N GLU A 341 -17.70 36.55 -45.08
CA GLU A 341 -17.48 36.27 -46.50
C GLU A 341 -18.34 37.19 -47.38
N ASN A 342 -19.60 37.41 -46.99
CA ASN A 342 -20.51 38.34 -47.63
C ASN A 342 -20.84 39.50 -46.67
N ARG A 343 -20.05 40.57 -46.73
CA ARG A 343 -20.19 41.77 -45.87
C ARG A 343 -21.55 42.45 -45.90
N LYS A 344 -22.35 42.20 -46.94
CA LYS A 344 -23.71 42.76 -47.10
C LYS A 344 -24.78 41.87 -46.46
N MET A 345 -24.47 40.61 -46.15
CA MET A 345 -25.38 39.71 -45.46
C MET A 345 -25.64 40.23 -44.05
N LYS A 346 -26.92 40.26 -43.68
CA LYS A 346 -27.34 40.55 -42.33
C LYS A 346 -27.76 39.26 -41.65
N ALA A 347 -27.46 39.14 -40.35
CA ALA A 347 -28.04 38.12 -39.50
C ALA A 347 -28.85 38.78 -38.41
N ARG A 348 -30.00 38.19 -38.09
CA ARG A 348 -30.81 38.60 -36.96
C ARG A 348 -30.20 38.08 -35.67
N VAL A 349 -30.06 38.96 -34.69
CA VAL A 349 -29.42 38.68 -33.40
C VAL A 349 -30.34 39.17 -32.28
N LYS A 350 -30.71 38.24 -31.39
CA LYS A 350 -31.37 38.52 -30.10
C LYS A 350 -30.30 38.70 -29.02
N TYR A 351 -30.36 39.77 -28.21
CA TYR A 351 -29.40 40.06 -27.15
C TYR A 351 -30.03 40.88 -26.01
N ALA A 352 -29.51 40.74 -24.79
CA ALA A 352 -29.97 41.57 -23.67
C ALA A 352 -29.33 42.96 -23.69
N ALA A 353 -30.12 44.00 -23.47
CA ALA A 353 -29.67 45.36 -23.30
C ALA A 353 -30.22 45.94 -21.98
N SER A 354 -29.39 46.71 -21.28
CA SER A 354 -29.81 47.47 -20.10
C SER A 354 -30.48 48.76 -20.57
N GLY A 355 -31.78 48.88 -20.31
CA GLY A 355 -32.51 50.15 -20.30
C GLY A 355 -32.74 50.60 -18.87
N GLY A 356 -33.02 51.89 -18.66
CA GLY A 356 -33.06 52.53 -17.33
C GLY A 356 -33.99 51.92 -16.26
N ILE A 357 -34.81 50.91 -16.58
CA ILE A 357 -35.72 50.22 -15.63
C ILE A 357 -35.66 48.68 -15.80
N GLY A 358 -34.60 48.10 -16.36
CA GLY A 358 -34.40 46.63 -16.40
C GLY A 358 -33.59 46.09 -17.58
N TYR A 359 -33.43 44.76 -17.62
CA TYR A 359 -32.85 44.02 -18.75
C TYR A 359 -33.97 43.63 -19.73
N GLY A 360 -33.93 44.17 -20.96
CA GLY A 360 -34.83 43.77 -22.05
C GLY A 360 -34.09 42.94 -23.10
N ILE A 361 -34.77 41.97 -23.71
CA ILE A 361 -34.26 41.25 -24.89
C ILE A 361 -34.59 42.09 -26.12
N LEU A 362 -33.57 42.53 -26.85
CA LEU A 362 -33.70 43.23 -28.12
C LEU A 362 -33.35 42.28 -29.26
N GLU A 363 -34.06 42.42 -30.37
CA GLU A 363 -33.82 41.69 -31.60
C GLU A 363 -33.52 42.67 -32.72
N GLN A 364 -32.35 42.54 -33.35
CA GLN A 364 -31.91 43.45 -34.40
C GLN A 364 -31.09 42.69 -35.44
N GLU A 365 -31.18 43.12 -36.70
CA GLU A 365 -30.32 42.65 -37.77
C GLU A 365 -29.00 43.41 -37.81
N PHE A 366 -27.90 42.67 -37.94
CA PHE A 366 -26.56 43.23 -38.06
C PHE A 366 -25.86 42.70 -39.30
N THR A 367 -25.15 43.56 -40.02
CA THR A 367 -24.02 43.16 -40.87
C THR A 367 -22.84 42.72 -40.00
N TYR A 368 -21.84 42.07 -40.58
CA TYR A 368 -20.64 41.67 -39.82
C TYR A 368 -19.97 42.85 -39.11
N SER A 369 -19.83 43.99 -39.78
CA SER A 369 -19.16 45.16 -39.22
C SER A 369 -19.94 45.74 -38.04
N GLU A 370 -21.27 45.88 -38.19
CA GLU A 370 -22.13 46.40 -37.13
C GLU A 370 -22.17 45.44 -35.93
N PHE A 371 -22.23 44.13 -36.17
CA PHE A 371 -22.13 43.11 -35.13
C PHE A 371 -20.79 43.21 -34.38
N PHE A 372 -19.69 43.29 -35.13
CA PHE A 372 -18.35 43.33 -34.57
C PHE A 372 -18.14 44.59 -33.73
N GLU A 373 -18.58 45.76 -34.20
CA GLU A 373 -18.46 47.01 -33.44
C GLU A 373 -19.31 47.01 -32.17
N LYS A 374 -20.52 46.48 -32.23
CA LYS A 374 -21.45 46.47 -31.09
C LYS A 374 -21.05 45.48 -30.02
N PHE A 375 -20.67 44.26 -30.40
CA PHE A 375 -20.43 43.17 -29.45
C PHE A 375 -18.95 42.96 -29.12
N VAL A 376 -18.00 43.32 -29.99
CA VAL A 376 -16.56 43.14 -29.76
C VAL A 376 -15.92 44.38 -29.14
N THR A 377 -16.22 44.57 -27.85
CA THR A 377 -15.67 45.66 -27.02
C THR A 377 -14.13 45.62 -26.91
N ASN A 378 -13.51 46.74 -26.50
CA ASN A 378 -12.06 46.80 -26.23
C ASN A 378 -11.59 45.73 -25.23
N LYS A 379 -12.41 45.40 -24.23
CA LYS A 379 -12.12 44.32 -23.27
C LYS A 379 -11.99 42.95 -23.95
N LEU A 380 -12.84 42.67 -24.94
CA LEU A 380 -12.81 41.43 -25.72
C LEU A 380 -11.62 41.39 -26.67
N LYS A 381 -11.28 42.52 -27.31
CA LYS A 381 -10.06 42.63 -28.14
C LYS A 381 -8.79 42.31 -27.34
N ILE A 382 -8.70 42.81 -26.10
CA ILE A 382 -7.59 42.49 -25.18
C ILE A 382 -7.56 41.00 -24.83
N ARG A 383 -8.72 40.39 -24.57
CA ARG A 383 -8.82 38.95 -24.28
C ARG A 383 -8.37 38.09 -25.46
N LEU A 384 -8.85 38.40 -26.67
CA LEU A 384 -8.44 37.73 -27.91
C LEU A 384 -6.94 37.84 -28.16
N ALA A 385 -6.36 39.03 -27.97
CA ALA A 385 -4.91 39.23 -28.08
C ALA A 385 -4.13 38.41 -27.04
N THR A 386 -4.67 38.26 -25.83
CA THR A 386 -4.06 37.47 -24.76
C THR A 386 -4.08 35.97 -25.08
N VAL A 387 -5.23 35.45 -25.55
CA VAL A 387 -5.36 34.04 -25.99
C VAL A 387 -4.36 33.74 -27.10
N ARG A 388 -4.27 34.61 -28.10
CA ARG A 388 -3.32 34.47 -29.20
C ARG A 388 -1.86 34.49 -28.73
N ARG A 389 -1.52 35.40 -27.81
CA ARG A 389 -0.17 35.46 -27.22
C ARG A 389 0.18 34.18 -26.46
N ASN A 390 -0.77 33.63 -25.69
CA ASN A 390 -0.56 32.38 -24.97
C ASN A 390 -0.39 31.20 -25.94
N GLY A 391 -1.14 31.17 -27.05
CA GLY A 391 -0.97 30.20 -28.12
C GLY A 391 0.44 30.17 -28.71
N TYR A 392 1.00 31.34 -29.03
CA TYR A 392 2.39 31.44 -29.50
C TYR A 392 3.41 31.01 -28.44
N LYS A 393 3.19 31.34 -27.16
CA LYS A 393 4.06 30.85 -26.07
C LYS A 393 4.07 29.33 -25.98
N GLU A 394 2.93 28.67 -26.18
CA GLU A 394 2.87 27.20 -26.18
C GLU A 394 3.60 26.62 -27.39
N ILE A 395 3.47 27.23 -28.57
CA ILE A 395 4.25 26.83 -29.76
C ILE A 395 5.76 26.94 -29.48
N ASP A 396 6.22 28.03 -28.87
CA ASP A 396 7.64 28.21 -28.54
C ASP A 396 8.13 27.17 -27.52
N LYS A 397 7.29 26.83 -26.53
CA LYS A 397 7.56 25.74 -25.58
C LYS A 397 7.66 24.39 -26.30
N LEU A 398 6.74 24.06 -27.20
CA LEU A 398 6.79 22.82 -27.99
C LEU A 398 8.03 22.76 -28.88
N LYS A 399 8.43 23.87 -29.49
CA LYS A 399 9.69 23.96 -30.26
C LYS A 399 10.92 23.73 -29.39
N SER A 400 10.93 24.25 -28.16
CA SER A 400 11.99 23.99 -27.19
C SER A 400 12.07 22.50 -26.86
N ILE A 401 10.94 21.86 -26.55
CA ILE A 401 10.88 20.42 -26.25
C ILE A 401 11.34 19.61 -27.47
N LYS A 402 10.88 19.97 -28.68
CA LYS A 402 11.32 19.33 -29.92
C LYS A 402 12.84 19.41 -30.05
N LYS A 403 13.44 20.57 -29.80
CA LYS A 403 14.90 20.74 -29.87
C LYS A 403 15.62 19.75 -28.94
N ASP A 404 15.18 19.63 -27.69
CA ASP A 404 15.78 18.69 -26.72
C ASP A 404 15.65 17.22 -27.17
N LEU A 405 14.53 16.86 -27.82
CA LEU A 405 14.35 15.52 -28.40
C LEU A 405 15.26 15.29 -29.61
N VAL A 406 15.44 16.29 -30.49
CA VAL A 406 16.37 16.20 -31.62
C VAL A 406 17.81 16.09 -31.13
N ASP A 407 18.20 16.84 -30.11
CA ASP A 407 19.53 16.74 -29.51
C ASP A 407 19.73 15.34 -28.91
N SER A 408 18.74 14.80 -28.20
CA SER A 408 18.77 13.42 -27.69
C SER A 408 18.85 12.37 -28.80
N LEU A 409 18.24 12.64 -29.96
CA LEU A 409 18.28 11.76 -31.14
C LEU A 409 19.69 11.75 -31.76
N TYR A 410 20.32 12.91 -31.88
CA TYR A 410 21.64 13.07 -32.48
C TYR A 410 22.75 12.50 -31.58
N PHE A 411 22.68 12.79 -30.28
CA PHE A 411 23.66 12.34 -29.28
C PHE A 411 23.23 11.05 -28.55
N CYS A 412 22.41 10.22 -29.18
CA CYS A 412 21.81 9.04 -28.55
C CYS A 412 22.86 8.08 -27.94
N LYS A 413 24.00 7.90 -28.61
CA LYS A 413 25.10 7.05 -28.13
C LYS A 413 25.78 7.56 -26.85
N GLU A 414 25.70 8.86 -26.59
CA GLU A 414 26.32 9.51 -25.43
C GLU A 414 25.40 9.49 -24.20
N LEU A 415 24.09 9.24 -24.38
CA LEU A 415 23.13 9.18 -23.29
C LEU A 415 23.41 7.99 -22.35
N SER A 416 23.16 8.16 -21.05
CA SER A 416 23.28 7.05 -20.09
C SER A 416 22.22 5.98 -20.33
N ILE A 417 22.47 4.77 -19.82
CA ILE A 417 21.50 3.66 -19.93
C ILE A 417 20.15 4.08 -19.33
N ASN A 418 20.17 4.73 -18.16
CA ASN A 418 18.95 5.22 -17.50
C ASN A 418 18.16 6.20 -18.37
N LYS A 419 18.84 7.11 -19.07
CA LYS A 419 18.19 8.08 -19.96
C LYS A 419 17.58 7.39 -21.17
N LEU A 420 18.28 6.42 -21.77
CA LEU A 420 17.77 5.61 -22.87
C LEU A 420 16.53 4.81 -22.45
N LEU A 421 16.61 4.12 -21.31
CA LEU A 421 15.50 3.35 -20.75
C LEU A 421 14.25 4.22 -20.47
N LYS A 422 14.43 5.46 -20.02
CA LYS A 422 13.33 6.44 -19.88
C LYS A 422 12.70 6.82 -21.21
N ILE A 423 13.52 7.00 -22.25
CA ILE A 423 13.05 7.41 -23.59
C ILE A 423 12.22 6.31 -24.24
N ILE A 424 12.69 5.05 -24.13
CA ILE A 424 12.08 3.86 -24.76
C ILE A 424 10.69 3.57 -24.18
N ASP A 425 10.46 3.88 -22.89
CA ASP A 425 9.29 3.50 -22.09
C ASP A 425 9.03 1.98 -22.07
N TRP A 426 9.28 1.37 -20.90
CA TRP A 426 9.35 -0.08 -20.75
C TRP A 426 8.02 -0.77 -21.03
N ASP A 427 6.90 -0.08 -20.77
CA ASP A 427 5.55 -0.65 -20.89
C ASP A 427 4.89 -0.32 -22.23
N ASN A 428 5.24 0.83 -22.84
CA ASN A 428 4.58 1.33 -24.05
C ASN A 428 5.55 1.61 -25.19
N SER A 429 6.71 0.93 -25.22
CA SER A 429 7.68 1.15 -26.29
C SER A 429 7.03 0.93 -27.66
N ASN A 430 7.27 1.82 -28.59
CA ASN A 430 6.81 1.67 -29.97
C ASN A 430 7.68 0.69 -30.79
N ASN A 431 8.79 0.20 -30.23
CA ASN A 431 9.65 -0.77 -30.89
C ASN A 431 9.27 -2.19 -30.45
N GLN A 432 8.92 -3.05 -31.42
CA GLN A 432 8.45 -4.42 -31.15
C GLN A 432 9.51 -5.32 -30.49
N LEU A 433 10.80 -5.12 -30.79
CA LEU A 433 11.88 -5.90 -30.16
C LEU A 433 12.06 -5.47 -28.71
N ALA A 434 12.00 -4.16 -28.44
CA ALA A 434 12.04 -3.63 -27.08
C ALA A 434 10.88 -4.18 -26.23
N GLN A 435 9.64 -4.12 -26.75
CA GLN A 435 8.46 -4.67 -26.06
C GLN A 435 8.64 -6.14 -25.69
N LYS A 436 9.04 -6.99 -26.65
CA LYS A 436 9.27 -8.42 -26.40
C LYS A 436 10.33 -8.63 -25.32
N TRP A 437 11.42 -7.86 -25.37
CA TRP A 437 12.51 -7.98 -24.42
C TRP A 437 12.11 -7.57 -22.99
N PHE A 438 11.40 -6.45 -22.82
CA PHE A 438 10.90 -6.04 -21.50
C PHE A 438 9.84 -6.99 -20.94
N GLU A 439 8.96 -7.54 -21.77
CA GLU A 439 8.00 -8.57 -21.33
C GLU A 439 8.69 -9.87 -20.92
N GLU A 440 9.77 -10.27 -21.59
CA GLU A 440 10.60 -11.41 -21.16
C GLU A 440 11.25 -11.16 -19.79
N LEU A 441 11.80 -9.97 -19.55
CA LEU A 441 12.35 -9.59 -18.24
C LEU A 441 11.26 -9.63 -17.15
N LYS A 442 10.09 -9.06 -17.44
CA LYS A 442 8.94 -9.04 -16.52
C LYS A 442 8.43 -10.46 -16.22
N ARG A 443 8.47 -11.36 -17.20
CA ARG A 443 8.13 -12.78 -17.01
C ARG A 443 9.14 -13.48 -16.10
N LYS A 444 10.45 -13.22 -16.27
CA LYS A 444 11.49 -13.74 -15.37
C LYS A 444 11.26 -13.27 -13.92
N ASP A 445 10.87 -12.01 -13.73
CA ASP A 445 10.55 -11.46 -12.41
C ASP A 445 9.35 -12.19 -11.74
N LYS A 446 8.24 -12.34 -12.47
CA LYS A 446 7.02 -12.98 -11.96
C LYS A 446 7.22 -14.42 -11.48
N THR A 447 8.14 -15.16 -12.09
CA THR A 447 8.45 -16.53 -11.64
C THR A 447 9.08 -16.60 -10.25
N LYS A 448 9.55 -15.46 -9.70
CA LYS A 448 10.10 -15.36 -8.34
C LYS A 448 9.06 -15.03 -7.27
N ASN A 449 7.78 -14.88 -7.62
CA ASN A 449 6.67 -14.56 -6.70
C ASN A 449 6.83 -13.23 -5.91
N ILE A 450 7.74 -12.36 -6.35
CA ILE A 450 7.99 -11.03 -5.80
C ILE A 450 7.87 -10.06 -6.98
N ASN A 451 6.84 -9.22 -7.00
CA ASN A 451 6.55 -8.28 -8.10
C ASN A 451 7.50 -7.07 -8.07
N ASN A 452 8.81 -7.31 -8.24
CA ASN A 452 9.87 -6.32 -8.10
C ASN A 452 10.08 -5.48 -9.35
N PHE A 453 9.54 -5.89 -10.51
CA PHE A 453 9.78 -5.21 -11.78
C PHE A 453 9.42 -3.70 -11.76
N PHE A 454 8.34 -3.33 -11.08
CA PHE A 454 7.95 -1.92 -10.91
C PHE A 454 8.99 -1.13 -10.10
N LEU A 455 9.52 -1.74 -9.03
CA LEU A 455 10.54 -1.15 -8.19
C LEU A 455 11.88 -1.03 -8.93
N ILE A 456 12.25 -2.03 -9.73
CA ILE A 456 13.42 -1.98 -10.62
C ILE A 456 13.28 -0.82 -11.61
N LYS A 457 12.14 -0.72 -12.31
CA LYS A 457 11.85 0.41 -13.22
C LYS A 457 12.01 1.76 -12.50
N SER A 458 11.50 1.87 -11.27
CA SER A 458 11.59 3.09 -10.46
C SER A 458 13.05 3.44 -10.11
N ILE A 459 13.86 2.46 -9.71
CA ILE A 459 15.29 2.66 -9.38
C ILE A 459 16.08 3.20 -10.59
N PHE A 460 15.84 2.68 -11.80
CA PHE A 460 16.44 3.21 -13.03
C PHE A 460 15.90 4.60 -13.37
N ASN A 461 14.59 4.81 -13.23
CA ASN A 461 13.97 6.12 -13.46
C ASN A 461 14.47 7.19 -12.50
N LEU A 462 14.89 6.83 -11.29
CA LEU A 462 15.41 7.77 -10.29
C LEU A 462 16.94 7.85 -10.28
N ASN A 463 17.61 7.21 -11.25
CA ASN A 463 19.07 7.19 -11.38
C ASN A 463 19.78 6.68 -10.10
N LEU A 464 19.15 5.78 -9.35
CA LEU A 464 19.76 5.18 -8.15
C LEU A 464 20.83 4.13 -8.48
N ILE A 465 20.82 3.61 -9.70
CA ILE A 465 21.88 2.77 -10.23
C ILE A 465 22.11 3.11 -11.70
N ASN A 466 23.34 2.97 -12.17
CA ASN A 466 23.74 3.27 -13.55
C ASN A 466 24.87 2.32 -14.01
N GLU A 467 25.35 2.51 -15.24
CA GLU A 467 26.42 1.73 -15.84
C GLU A 467 27.73 1.69 -15.03
N ASP A 468 27.98 2.69 -14.18
CA ASP A 468 29.16 2.78 -13.31
C ASP A 468 29.02 1.98 -12.01
N TYR A 469 27.95 1.17 -11.85
CA TYR A 469 27.66 0.44 -10.61
C TYR A 469 28.85 -0.38 -10.08
N LYS A 470 29.70 -0.91 -10.97
CA LYS A 470 30.88 -1.71 -10.60
C LYS A 470 31.86 -0.94 -9.71
N LYS A 471 31.96 0.39 -9.89
CA LYS A 471 32.80 1.25 -9.05
C LYS A 471 32.37 1.16 -7.59
N TYR A 472 31.07 1.00 -7.34
CA TYR A 472 30.49 1.06 -6.01
C TYR A 472 30.19 -0.30 -5.40
N ILE A 473 29.92 -1.33 -6.22
CA ILE A 473 29.67 -2.69 -5.75
C ILE A 473 30.93 -3.33 -5.15
N ASN A 474 32.11 -3.01 -5.70
CA ASN A 474 33.40 -3.48 -5.18
C ASN A 474 33.74 -2.92 -3.78
N TYR A 475 33.03 -1.89 -3.31
CA TYR A 475 33.16 -1.41 -1.94
C TYR A 475 32.28 -2.19 -0.95
N ILE A 476 31.35 -2.99 -1.45
CA ILE A 476 30.34 -3.70 -0.70
C ILE A 476 30.69 -5.19 -0.52
N ASP A 477 31.44 -5.76 -1.47
CA ASP A 477 32.13 -7.05 -1.37
C ASP A 477 33.37 -6.97 -0.46
#